data_AF-A0AAV8G4H8-F1
#
_entry.id   AF-A0AAV8G4H8-F1
#
_cell.length_a   1.000
_cell.length_b   1.000
_cell.length_c   1.000
_cell.angle_alpha   90.00
_cell.angle_beta   90.00
_cell.angle_gamma   90.00
#
_symmetry.space_group_name_H-M   'P 1'
#
loop_
_entity.id
_entity.type
_entity.pdbx_description
1 polymer ?
#
loop_
_entity_poly.entity_id
_entity_poly.type
_entity_poly.pdbx_seq_one_letter_code
_entity_poly.pdbx_strand_id
1 'polypeptide(L)'
;MAPKNVLATLLMATVAMLMHSSVMVSGQPDFIETFNVTRQAGSYNTFITNIRQRVANPNNFSGCVPMLPPEQSARNRYFHIVLVAGTSSITVRIRTSDLYLVGFQAANQWYEYTPINNNPRQIDNAILLNFTGGYVNDGSLPRALVGRAPLAEAITTLAVYNPNNRDNNQQMLIRLILMFPEAFRFRAVADLVYGPMHDSITQQATIGPNITELIHDWGLPSGERSLWLCGDLTCLRASMSSVI
;
A
#
# COMPACT_ATOMS: atom_id res chain seq x y z
N MET A 1 -0.40 48.21 43.38
CA MET A 1 -0.37 47.98 41.92
C MET A 1 0.80 47.07 41.58
N ALA A 2 0.57 46.17 40.61
CA ALA A 2 1.42 45.10 40.07
C ALA A 2 1.55 43.78 40.88
N PRO A 3 1.07 42.63 40.33
CA PRO A 3 1.15 41.32 40.97
C PRO A 3 2.40 40.52 40.54
N LYS A 4 2.99 39.80 41.50
CA LYS A 4 4.06 38.82 41.29
C LYS A 4 3.45 37.45 40.98
N ASN A 5 3.26 37.12 39.70
CA ASN A 5 2.90 35.76 39.24
C ASN A 5 3.59 35.47 37.90
N VAL A 6 4.92 35.36 37.89
CA VAL A 6 5.68 34.95 36.69
C VAL A 6 6.52 33.69 36.92
N LEU A 7 6.62 33.18 38.15
CA LEU A 7 7.45 32.00 38.44
C LEU A 7 6.76 30.64 38.19
N ALA A 8 5.44 30.60 37.99
CA ALA A 8 4.71 29.34 37.75
C ALA A 8 4.67 28.90 36.28
N THR A 9 4.99 29.79 35.33
CA THR A 9 4.88 29.49 33.89
C THR A 9 6.16 28.91 33.30
N LEU A 10 7.29 28.99 34.01
CA LEU A 10 8.59 28.58 33.47
C LEU A 10 8.98 27.12 33.79
N LEU A 11 8.24 26.43 34.66
CA LEU A 11 8.51 25.01 34.99
C LEU A 11 7.72 24.01 34.13
N MET A 12 6.71 24.47 33.38
CA MET A 12 5.98 23.64 32.41
C MET A 12 6.66 23.57 31.04
N ALA A 13 7.57 24.51 30.75
CA ALA A 13 8.21 24.63 29.44
C ALA A 13 9.47 23.76 29.29
N THR A 14 9.99 23.16 30.36
CA THR A 14 11.23 22.36 30.33
C THR A 14 11.00 20.85 30.29
N VAL A 15 9.76 20.37 30.29
CA VAL A 15 9.43 18.94 30.08
C VAL A 15 9.11 18.63 28.61
N ALA A 16 8.98 19.65 27.74
CA ALA A 16 8.66 19.49 26.32
C ALA A 16 9.87 19.14 25.42
N MET A 17 11.04 18.85 26.00
CA MET A 17 12.23 18.36 25.27
C MET A 17 12.67 16.97 25.76
N LEU A 18 11.72 16.14 26.18
CA LEU A 18 11.93 14.70 26.17
C LEU A 18 11.73 14.20 24.75
N MET A 19 12.87 13.87 24.14
CA MET A 19 13.03 13.00 22.97
C MET A 19 11.85 12.03 22.86
N HIS A 20 10.93 12.30 21.93
CA HIS A 20 10.00 11.29 21.45
C HIS A 20 10.83 10.28 20.64
N SER A 21 11.58 9.42 21.34
CA SER A 21 11.78 8.07 20.86
C SER A 21 10.42 7.42 20.89
N SER A 22 9.62 7.66 19.83
CA SER A 22 8.40 6.92 19.58
C SER A 22 8.81 5.46 19.42
N VAL A 23 8.76 4.72 20.52
CA VAL A 23 8.65 3.27 20.47
C VAL A 23 7.33 3.04 19.76
N MET A 24 7.40 2.80 18.45
CA MET A 24 6.25 2.44 17.64
C MET A 24 5.63 1.20 18.29
N VAL A 25 4.46 1.35 18.90
CA VAL A 25 3.71 0.23 19.45
C VAL A 25 3.35 -0.68 18.29
N SER A 26 3.77 -1.94 18.37
CA SER A 26 3.48 -2.97 17.37
C SER A 26 2.01 -2.90 16.94
N GLY A 27 1.75 -2.77 15.64
CA GLY A 27 0.39 -2.72 15.09
C GLY A 27 -0.23 -1.32 14.86
N GLN A 28 0.40 -0.24 15.34
CA GLN A 28 0.00 1.14 14.96
C GLN A 28 0.56 1.53 13.58
N PRO A 29 -0.19 2.29 12.76
CA PRO A 29 0.31 2.75 11.48
C PRO A 29 1.30 3.91 11.63
N ASP A 30 2.38 3.88 10.85
CA ASP A 30 3.33 4.97 10.65
C ASP A 30 2.63 6.24 10.16
N PHE A 31 1.63 6.07 9.29
CA PHE A 31 0.74 7.13 8.83
C PHE A 31 -0.55 6.53 8.26
N ILE A 32 -1.58 7.39 8.15
CA ILE A 32 -2.86 7.05 7.54
C ILE A 32 -3.12 8.04 6.41
N GLU A 33 -3.48 7.53 5.24
CA GLU A 33 -3.84 8.34 4.08
C GLU A 33 -5.21 7.96 3.55
N THR A 34 -5.96 8.94 3.04
CA THR A 34 -7.34 8.71 2.56
C THR A 34 -7.41 8.90 1.05
N PHE A 35 -7.93 7.88 0.36
CA PHE A 35 -8.25 7.95 -1.06
C PHE A 35 -9.76 7.77 -1.27
N ASN A 36 -10.40 8.77 -1.86
CA ASN A 36 -11.81 8.71 -2.23
C ASN A 36 -11.94 8.55 -3.74
N VAL A 37 -12.64 7.50 -4.18
CA VAL A 37 -12.81 7.12 -5.58
C VAL A 37 -13.51 8.19 -6.44
N THR A 38 -14.30 9.07 -5.82
CA THR A 38 -14.99 10.17 -6.52
C THR A 38 -14.16 11.44 -6.61
N ARG A 39 -12.91 11.47 -6.08
CA ARG A 39 -12.03 12.62 -6.21
C ARG A 39 -11.70 12.90 -7.69
N GLN A 40 -11.29 14.15 -7.94
CA GLN A 40 -10.90 14.61 -9.27
C GLN A 40 -9.85 13.70 -9.91
N ALA A 41 -9.92 13.61 -11.23
CA ALA A 41 -9.15 12.75 -12.11
C ALA A 41 -7.61 12.80 -11.92
N GLY A 42 -7.04 13.92 -11.45
CA GLY A 42 -5.60 14.05 -11.14
C GLY A 42 -5.17 13.54 -9.76
N SER A 43 -6.13 13.15 -8.90
CA SER A 43 -5.84 12.80 -7.50
C SER A 43 -5.12 11.47 -7.31
N TYR A 44 -5.23 10.53 -8.27
CA TYR A 44 -4.62 9.21 -8.16
C TYR A 44 -3.09 9.27 -8.26
N ASN A 45 -2.51 9.89 -9.30
CA ASN A 45 -1.06 9.99 -9.43
C ASN A 45 -0.41 10.79 -8.30
N THR A 46 -1.06 11.88 -7.85
CA THR A 46 -0.62 12.63 -6.67
C THR A 46 -0.63 11.76 -5.42
N PHE A 47 -1.70 10.97 -5.22
CA PHE A 47 -1.78 10.04 -4.11
C PHE A 47 -0.66 8.99 -4.14
N ILE A 48 -0.47 8.31 -5.29
CA ILE A 48 0.61 7.33 -5.47
C ILE A 48 1.98 7.96 -5.20
N THR A 49 2.23 9.17 -5.73
CA THR A 49 3.50 9.89 -5.55
C THR A 49 3.76 10.22 -4.08
N ASN A 50 2.74 10.73 -3.37
CA ASN A 50 2.85 11.07 -1.96
C ASN A 50 3.14 9.83 -1.10
N ILE A 51 2.47 8.70 -1.36
CA ILE A 51 2.75 7.44 -0.65
C ILE A 51 4.19 7.01 -0.89
N ARG A 52 4.65 6.99 -2.15
CA ARG A 52 6.03 6.60 -2.48
C ARG A 52 7.07 7.47 -1.77
N GLN A 53 6.83 8.79 -1.67
CA GLN A 53 7.70 9.70 -0.93
C GLN A 53 7.74 9.40 0.57
N ARG A 54 6.60 9.02 1.18
CA ARG A 54 6.52 8.70 2.61
C ARG A 54 7.17 7.36 2.98
N VAL A 55 7.14 6.36 2.09
CA VAL A 55 7.70 5.02 2.34
C VAL A 55 9.15 4.87 1.87
N ALA A 56 9.64 5.79 1.04
CA ALA A 56 11.02 5.80 0.60
C ALA A 56 12.00 6.01 1.76
N ASN A 57 13.15 5.34 1.68
CA ASN A 57 14.29 5.69 2.50
C ASN A 57 14.94 6.97 1.93
N PRO A 58 14.91 8.10 2.64
CA PRO A 58 15.42 9.37 2.12
C PRO A 58 16.93 9.39 1.90
N ASN A 59 17.65 8.39 2.41
CA ASN A 59 19.11 8.29 2.31
C ASN A 59 19.57 7.17 1.37
N ASN A 60 18.65 6.47 0.68
CA ASN A 60 19.00 5.35 -0.17
C ASN A 60 18.30 5.40 -1.53
N PHE A 61 19.10 5.46 -2.60
CA PHE A 61 18.65 5.56 -3.97
C PHE A 61 19.47 4.62 -4.86
N SER A 62 18.83 4.00 -5.84
CA SER A 62 19.52 3.37 -6.99
C SER A 62 19.38 4.31 -8.19
N GLY A 63 20.44 5.06 -8.54
CA GLY A 63 20.31 6.18 -9.47
C GLY A 63 19.37 7.28 -8.93
N CYS A 64 18.32 7.63 -9.68
CA CYS A 64 17.31 8.64 -9.28
C CYS A 64 16.06 8.04 -8.60
N VAL A 65 16.12 6.76 -8.23
CA VAL A 65 14.99 5.94 -7.80
C VAL A 65 15.11 5.69 -6.30
N PRO A 66 14.22 6.26 -5.46
CA PRO A 66 14.21 5.96 -4.03
C PRO A 66 14.02 4.47 -3.76
N MET A 67 14.71 3.95 -2.75
CA MET A 67 14.59 2.55 -2.34
C MET A 67 13.78 2.43 -1.04
N LEU A 68 13.17 1.27 -0.81
CA LEU A 68 12.57 0.95 0.48
C LEU A 68 13.64 0.82 1.58
N PRO A 69 13.29 1.09 2.85
CA PRO A 69 14.18 0.79 3.97
C PRO A 69 14.43 -0.74 4.07
N PRO A 70 15.58 -1.16 4.64
CA PRO A 70 15.88 -2.58 4.82
C PRO A 70 14.79 -3.32 5.60
N GLU A 71 14.46 -4.54 5.18
CA GLU A 71 13.33 -5.29 5.74
C GLU A 71 13.40 -5.45 7.27
N GLN A 72 14.59 -5.74 7.81
CA GLN A 72 14.78 -5.91 9.25
C GLN A 72 14.36 -4.67 10.06
N SER A 73 14.55 -3.47 9.51
CA SER A 73 14.18 -2.21 10.15
C SER A 73 12.70 -1.84 10.01
N ALA A 74 11.96 -2.55 9.14
CA ALA A 74 10.58 -2.20 8.77
C ALA A 74 9.60 -3.40 8.83
N ARG A 75 10.05 -4.58 9.28
CA ARG A 75 9.27 -5.83 9.24
C ARG A 75 7.93 -5.75 9.98
N ASN A 76 7.84 -4.91 11.01
CA ASN A 76 6.63 -4.70 11.83
C ASN A 76 6.07 -3.27 11.70
N ARG A 77 6.46 -2.55 10.65
CA ARG A 77 5.98 -1.20 10.36
C ARG A 77 4.94 -1.27 9.26
N TYR A 78 3.87 -0.51 9.45
CA TYR A 78 2.71 -0.54 8.58
C TYR A 78 2.25 0.87 8.30
N PHE A 79 1.57 1.08 7.18
CA PHE A 79 0.75 2.27 6.97
C PHE A 79 -0.64 1.85 6.55
N HIS A 80 -1.61 2.72 6.77
CA HIS A 80 -3.00 2.45 6.42
C HIS A 80 -3.44 3.35 5.28
N ILE A 81 -4.31 2.81 4.42
CA ILE A 81 -5.06 3.61 3.44
C ILE A 81 -6.54 3.43 3.74
N VAL A 82 -7.23 4.54 3.98
CA VAL A 82 -8.69 4.58 4.04
C VAL A 82 -9.23 4.79 2.63
N LEU A 83 -9.93 3.79 2.11
CA LEU A 83 -10.54 3.82 0.79
C LEU A 83 -12.02 4.14 0.93
N VAL A 84 -12.50 5.14 0.19
CA VAL A 84 -13.89 5.64 0.30
C VAL A 84 -14.59 5.58 -1.05
N ALA A 85 -15.81 5.03 -1.05
CA ALA A 85 -16.72 4.98 -2.19
C ALA A 85 -18.15 5.33 -1.75
N GLY A 86 -18.56 6.57 -1.98
CA GLY A 86 -19.86 7.08 -1.50
C GLY A 86 -19.94 7.00 0.03
N THR A 87 -20.89 6.23 0.54
CA THR A 87 -21.09 5.99 1.98
C THR A 87 -20.31 4.78 2.52
N SER A 88 -19.66 4.01 1.64
CA SER A 88 -18.86 2.84 2.02
C SER A 88 -17.39 3.22 2.20
N SER A 89 -16.75 2.63 3.20
CA SER A 89 -15.30 2.74 3.39
C SER A 89 -14.70 1.46 3.94
N ILE A 90 -13.43 1.24 3.61
CA ILE A 90 -12.59 0.21 4.19
C ILE A 90 -11.21 0.80 4.50
N THR A 91 -10.50 0.22 5.45
CA THR A 91 -9.10 0.56 5.72
C THR A 91 -8.22 -0.61 5.32
N VAL A 92 -7.23 -0.41 4.46
CA VAL A 92 -6.25 -1.44 4.15
C VAL A 92 -4.96 -1.23 4.93
N ARG A 93 -4.34 -2.31 5.39
CA ARG A 93 -3.03 -2.29 6.07
C ARG A 93 -1.96 -2.80 5.13
N ILE A 94 -0.92 -1.99 4.92
CA ILE A 94 0.19 -2.30 4.03
C ILE A 94 1.50 -2.26 4.82
N ARG A 95 2.34 -3.27 4.64
CA ARG A 95 3.65 -3.37 5.29
C ARG A 95 4.64 -2.42 4.62
N THR A 96 5.38 -1.61 5.37
CA THR A 96 6.28 -0.61 4.78
C THR A 96 7.55 -1.21 4.19
N SER A 97 8.01 -2.37 4.68
CA SER A 97 9.24 -3.00 4.20
C SER A 97 9.18 -3.53 2.77
N ASP A 98 7.97 -3.84 2.29
CA ASP A 98 7.77 -4.51 1.01
C ASP A 98 6.41 -4.23 0.36
N LEU A 99 5.65 -3.29 0.89
CA LEU A 99 4.37 -2.83 0.34
C LEU A 99 3.32 -3.93 0.17
N TYR A 100 3.46 -5.07 0.85
CA TYR A 100 2.45 -6.12 0.82
C TYR A 100 1.18 -5.65 1.54
N LEU A 101 0.04 -5.85 0.89
CA LEU A 101 -1.26 -5.78 1.54
C LEU A 101 -1.36 -6.93 2.54
N VAL A 102 -1.52 -6.61 3.81
CA VAL A 102 -1.57 -7.59 4.91
C VAL A 102 -3.00 -8.02 5.20
N GLY A 103 -3.92 -7.07 5.05
CA GLY A 103 -5.32 -7.25 5.39
C GLY A 103 -6.10 -5.96 5.25
N PHE A 104 -7.38 -6.03 5.59
CA PHE A 104 -8.28 -4.88 5.55
C PHE A 104 -9.22 -4.87 6.75
N GLN A 105 -9.75 -3.70 7.07
CA GLN A 105 -10.76 -3.46 8.09
C GLN A 105 -12.05 -3.04 7.39
N ALA A 106 -13.16 -3.69 7.75
CA ALA A 106 -14.50 -3.27 7.39
C ALA A 106 -15.32 -3.06 8.66
N ALA A 107 -16.03 -1.92 8.73
CA ALA A 107 -16.57 -1.38 9.97
C ALA A 107 -15.49 -1.29 11.06
N ASN A 108 -15.46 -2.24 12.00
CA ASN A 108 -14.46 -2.30 13.07
C ASN A 108 -13.71 -3.64 13.15
N GLN A 109 -13.95 -4.56 12.20
CA GLN A 109 -13.34 -5.89 12.20
C GLN A 109 -12.18 -5.92 11.21
N TRP A 110 -11.00 -6.34 11.67
CA TRP A 110 -9.87 -6.63 10.81
C TRP A 110 -9.96 -8.04 10.24
N TYR A 111 -9.59 -8.15 8.97
CA TYR A 111 -9.42 -9.39 8.23
C TYR A 111 -7.99 -9.47 7.72
N GLU A 112 -7.36 -10.61 7.89
CA GLU A 112 -5.96 -10.84 7.53
C GLU A 112 -5.87 -12.06 6.61
N TYR A 113 -4.96 -12.04 5.63
CA TYR A 113 -4.70 -13.24 4.83
C TYR A 113 -4.32 -14.43 5.72
N THR A 114 -4.76 -15.64 5.35
CA THR A 114 -4.28 -16.84 6.05
C THR A 114 -2.76 -16.96 5.88
N PRO A 115 -1.98 -17.05 6.97
CA PRO A 115 -0.54 -17.22 6.90
C PRO A 115 -0.16 -18.53 6.21
N ILE A 116 0.89 -18.47 5.37
CA ILE A 116 1.53 -19.64 4.77
C ILE A 116 2.79 -19.97 5.60
N ASN A 117 3.17 -21.25 5.69
CA ASN A 117 4.45 -21.70 6.29
C ASN A 117 4.67 -21.26 7.75
N ASN A 118 3.62 -21.24 8.58
CA ASN A 118 3.69 -20.83 9.99
C ASN A 118 4.17 -19.38 10.20
N ASN A 119 4.02 -18.50 9.20
CA ASN A 119 4.29 -17.09 9.38
C ASN A 119 3.43 -16.53 10.53
N PRO A 120 3.99 -15.64 11.38
CA PRO A 120 3.24 -15.07 12.47
C PRO A 120 2.10 -14.18 11.95
N ARG A 121 1.05 -14.07 12.77
CA ARG A 121 -0.02 -13.10 12.59
C ARG A 121 0.56 -11.69 12.54
N GLN A 122 0.04 -10.86 11.63
CA GLN A 122 0.44 -9.47 11.44
C GLN A 122 -0.63 -8.48 11.89
N ILE A 123 -1.83 -8.96 12.20
CA ILE A 123 -2.91 -8.15 12.74
C ILE A 123 -3.53 -8.87 13.94
N ASP A 124 -3.31 -8.29 15.12
CA ASP A 124 -3.89 -8.80 16.37
C ASP A 124 -5.42 -8.85 16.28
N ASN A 125 -5.99 -9.96 16.74
CA ASN A 125 -7.45 -10.22 16.76
C ASN A 125 -8.16 -10.15 15.40
N ALA A 126 -7.43 -10.18 14.28
CA ALA A 126 -8.06 -10.25 12.97
C ALA A 126 -8.71 -11.62 12.72
N ILE A 127 -9.77 -11.64 11.91
CA ILE A 127 -10.34 -12.87 11.35
C ILE A 127 -9.49 -13.27 10.15
N LEU A 128 -9.11 -14.54 10.07
CA LEU A 128 -8.37 -15.05 8.91
C LEU A 128 -9.29 -15.21 7.70
N LEU A 129 -8.86 -14.66 6.57
CA LEU A 129 -9.46 -14.91 5.28
C LEU A 129 -9.26 -16.38 4.89
N ASN A 130 -10.25 -17.01 4.29
CA ASN A 130 -10.17 -18.40 3.79
C ASN A 130 -9.35 -18.56 2.49
N PHE A 131 -8.40 -17.64 2.28
CA PHE A 131 -7.42 -17.64 1.19
C PHE A 131 -6.16 -16.88 1.61
N THR A 132 -5.09 -17.11 0.86
CA THR A 132 -3.78 -16.50 1.08
C THR A 132 -3.63 -15.23 0.22
N GLY A 133 -2.61 -14.41 0.52
CA GLY A 133 -2.35 -13.14 -0.19
C GLY A 133 -1.63 -13.29 -1.54
N GLY A 134 -1.41 -14.53 -2.00
CA GLY A 134 -0.86 -14.77 -3.33
C GLY A 134 -1.88 -14.53 -4.43
N TYR A 135 -1.39 -14.31 -5.64
CA TYR A 135 -2.20 -14.47 -6.85
C TYR A 135 -2.65 -15.93 -6.98
N VAL A 136 -3.61 -16.21 -7.86
CA VAL A 136 -4.26 -17.54 -7.94
C VAL A 136 -3.24 -18.69 -8.01
N ASN A 137 -3.64 -19.90 -7.63
CA ASN A 137 -2.74 -21.04 -7.35
C ASN A 137 -1.78 -21.44 -8.49
N ASP A 138 -2.02 -20.99 -9.74
CA ASP A 138 -1.17 -21.23 -10.90
C ASP A 138 -0.18 -20.08 -11.19
N GLY A 139 -0.12 -19.08 -10.31
CA GLY A 139 0.70 -17.89 -10.49
C GLY A 139 0.15 -16.94 -11.55
N SER A 140 -1.06 -17.14 -12.10
CA SER A 140 -1.62 -16.17 -13.03
C SER A 140 -2.17 -14.93 -12.28
N LEU A 141 -1.98 -13.74 -12.85
CA LEU A 141 -2.81 -12.61 -12.45
C LEU A 141 -4.20 -12.83 -13.06
N PRO A 142 -5.27 -12.91 -12.27
CA PRO A 142 -6.60 -12.91 -12.85
C PRO A 142 -6.79 -11.63 -13.65
N ARG A 143 -7.58 -11.69 -14.73
CA ARG A 143 -7.97 -10.52 -15.55
C ARG A 143 -8.85 -9.58 -14.72
N ALA A 144 -8.24 -8.90 -13.75
CA ALA A 144 -8.88 -7.97 -12.88
C ALA A 144 -9.01 -6.63 -13.61
N LEU A 145 -10.23 -6.09 -13.57
CA LEU A 145 -10.52 -4.77 -14.09
C LEU A 145 -9.98 -3.71 -13.11
N VAL A 146 -9.33 -2.70 -13.65
CA VAL A 146 -8.86 -1.52 -12.90
C VAL A 146 -9.54 -0.27 -13.43
N GLY A 147 -9.85 0.68 -12.53
CA GLY A 147 -10.54 1.92 -12.84
C GLY A 147 -11.45 2.37 -11.70
N ARG A 148 -12.17 3.49 -11.87
CA ARG A 148 -13.01 4.05 -10.80
C ARG A 148 -14.16 3.13 -10.41
N ALA A 149 -14.97 2.65 -11.37
CA ALA A 149 -16.05 1.73 -11.07
C ALA A 149 -15.56 0.40 -10.45
N PRO A 150 -14.52 -0.27 -10.99
CA PRO A 150 -13.94 -1.46 -10.36
C PRO A 150 -13.43 -1.24 -8.93
N LEU A 151 -12.83 -0.08 -8.64
CA LEU A 151 -12.38 0.26 -7.28
C LEU A 151 -13.56 0.52 -6.34
N ALA A 152 -14.57 1.27 -6.81
CA ALA A 152 -15.78 1.51 -6.03
C ALA A 152 -16.48 0.19 -5.67
N GLU A 153 -16.59 -0.73 -6.64
CA GLU A 153 -17.13 -2.08 -6.43
C GLU A 153 -16.33 -2.88 -5.40
N ALA A 154 -15.00 -2.82 -5.45
CA ALA A 154 -14.14 -3.49 -4.48
C ALA A 154 -14.36 -2.94 -3.06
N ILE A 155 -14.43 -1.62 -2.91
CA ILE A 155 -14.66 -0.96 -1.62
C ILE A 155 -16.03 -1.33 -1.07
N THR A 156 -17.10 -1.21 -1.86
CA THR A 156 -18.47 -1.49 -1.39
C THR A 156 -18.65 -2.96 -1.06
N THR A 157 -18.10 -3.88 -1.86
CA THR A 157 -18.17 -5.32 -1.62
C THR A 157 -17.45 -5.72 -0.34
N LEU A 158 -16.21 -5.24 -0.14
CA LEU A 158 -15.42 -5.57 1.05
C LEU A 158 -15.95 -4.88 2.32
N ALA A 159 -16.61 -3.72 2.20
CA ALA A 159 -17.24 -3.05 3.33
C ALA A 159 -18.37 -3.88 3.99
N VAL A 160 -19.01 -4.78 3.23
CA VAL A 160 -20.02 -5.74 3.71
C VAL A 160 -19.52 -7.18 3.60
N TYR A 161 -18.23 -7.40 3.88
CA TYR A 161 -17.54 -8.67 3.72
C TYR A 161 -18.38 -9.90 4.12
N ASN A 162 -18.51 -10.84 3.19
CA ASN A 162 -19.20 -12.11 3.39
C ASN A 162 -18.23 -13.28 3.12
N PRO A 163 -17.82 -14.06 4.14
CA PRO A 163 -16.85 -15.14 3.98
C PRO A 163 -17.30 -16.27 3.04
N ASN A 164 -18.61 -16.40 2.79
CA ASN A 164 -19.16 -17.39 1.85
C ASN A 164 -18.89 -17.04 0.38
N ASN A 165 -18.55 -15.78 0.08
CA ASN A 165 -18.26 -15.31 -1.29
C ASN A 165 -16.75 -15.26 -1.55
N ARG A 166 -16.03 -16.35 -1.21
CA ARG A 166 -14.57 -16.45 -1.25
C ARG A 166 -13.96 -15.87 -2.53
N ASP A 167 -14.37 -16.37 -3.68
CA ASP A 167 -13.74 -16.03 -4.97
C ASP A 167 -13.97 -14.56 -5.34
N ASN A 168 -15.17 -14.04 -5.04
CA ASN A 168 -15.48 -12.62 -5.25
C ASN A 168 -14.62 -11.73 -4.35
N ASN A 169 -14.50 -12.07 -3.06
CA ASN A 169 -13.66 -11.31 -2.11
C ASN A 169 -12.19 -11.32 -2.52
N GLN A 170 -11.70 -12.49 -2.97
CA GLN A 170 -10.33 -12.62 -3.47
C GLN A 170 -10.11 -11.73 -4.69
N GLN A 171 -11.05 -11.71 -5.65
CA GLN A 171 -10.98 -10.82 -6.81
C GLN A 171 -10.98 -9.32 -6.41
N MET A 172 -11.80 -8.92 -5.44
CA MET A 172 -11.81 -7.53 -4.96
C MET A 172 -10.49 -7.12 -4.34
N LEU A 173 -9.88 -7.98 -3.52
CA LEU A 173 -8.57 -7.70 -2.94
C LEU A 173 -7.45 -7.67 -4.00
N ILE A 174 -7.51 -8.53 -5.02
CA ILE A 174 -6.55 -8.47 -6.13
C ILE A 174 -6.66 -7.13 -6.88
N ARG A 175 -7.87 -6.61 -7.11
CA ARG A 175 -8.04 -5.26 -7.68
C ARG A 175 -7.37 -4.20 -6.82
N LEU A 176 -7.54 -4.25 -5.50
CA LEU A 176 -6.87 -3.32 -4.59
C LEU A 176 -5.34 -3.45 -4.64
N ILE A 177 -4.82 -4.68 -4.69
CA ILE A 177 -3.39 -4.95 -4.83
C ILE A 177 -2.83 -4.29 -6.09
N LEU A 178 -3.48 -4.50 -7.24
CA LEU A 178 -3.06 -3.94 -8.52
C LEU A 178 -3.12 -2.41 -8.52
N MET A 179 -4.16 -1.82 -7.95
CA MET A 179 -4.39 -0.38 -7.95
C MET A 179 -3.64 0.38 -6.85
N PHE A 180 -3.01 -0.30 -5.88
CA PHE A 180 -2.29 0.38 -4.80
C PHE A 180 -0.89 -0.24 -4.59
N PRO A 181 -0.68 -1.38 -3.90
CA PRO A 181 0.62 -2.03 -3.80
C PRO A 181 1.44 -2.08 -5.10
N GLU A 182 0.87 -2.60 -6.19
CA GLU A 182 1.61 -2.68 -7.45
C GLU A 182 1.83 -1.31 -8.09
N ALA A 183 0.84 -0.42 -7.99
CA ALA A 183 1.02 0.96 -8.41
C ALA A 183 2.06 1.70 -7.55
N PHE A 184 2.31 1.33 -6.30
CA PHE A 184 3.41 1.90 -5.51
C PHE A 184 4.77 1.37 -5.95
N ARG A 185 4.87 0.07 -6.29
CA ARG A 185 6.11 -0.59 -6.71
C ARG A 185 6.52 -0.26 -8.14
N PHE A 186 5.55 -0.11 -9.04
CA PHE A 186 5.79 -0.02 -10.47
C PHE A 186 5.16 1.22 -11.07
N ARG A 187 5.99 2.05 -11.72
CA ARG A 187 5.49 3.21 -12.45
C ARG A 187 4.57 2.81 -13.60
N ALA A 188 4.93 1.76 -14.34
CA ALA A 188 4.12 1.27 -15.45
C ALA A 188 2.70 0.85 -15.02
N VAL A 189 2.55 0.25 -13.83
CA VAL A 189 1.23 -0.08 -13.27
C VAL A 189 0.47 1.19 -12.88
N ALA A 190 1.13 2.14 -12.22
CA ALA A 190 0.50 3.42 -11.87
C ALA A 190 0.00 4.17 -13.10
N ASP A 191 0.81 4.23 -14.17
CA ASP A 191 0.46 4.89 -15.43
C ASP A 191 -0.69 4.17 -16.16
N LEU A 192 -0.71 2.83 -16.15
CA LEU A 192 -1.81 2.03 -16.70
C LEU A 192 -3.13 2.28 -15.96
N VAL A 193 -3.09 2.34 -14.62
CA VAL A 193 -4.29 2.58 -13.80
C VAL A 193 -4.74 4.04 -13.87
N TYR A 194 -3.82 4.99 -14.10
CA TYR A 194 -4.12 6.41 -14.15
C TYR A 194 -5.18 6.76 -15.19
N GLY A 195 -5.08 6.27 -16.43
CA GLY A 195 -6.05 6.57 -17.50
C GLY A 195 -7.50 6.23 -17.09
N PRO A 196 -7.80 4.95 -16.75
CA PRO A 196 -9.11 4.54 -16.23
C PRO A 196 -9.57 5.27 -14.96
N MET A 197 -8.63 5.75 -14.14
CA MET A 197 -8.95 6.57 -12.97
C MET A 197 -9.28 8.03 -13.34
N HIS A 198 -8.67 8.55 -14.40
CA HIS A 198 -8.77 9.93 -14.84
C HIS A 198 -10.01 10.19 -15.71
N ASP A 199 -10.20 9.38 -16.75
CA ASP A 199 -11.04 9.75 -17.89
C ASP A 199 -12.54 9.75 -17.57
N SER A 200 -13.12 8.57 -17.37
CA SER A 200 -14.56 8.37 -17.10
C SER A 200 -14.78 7.40 -15.94
N ILE A 201 -15.91 7.50 -15.24
CA ILE A 201 -16.26 6.56 -14.17
C ILE A 201 -16.46 5.14 -14.70
N THR A 202 -16.85 5.03 -15.97
CA THR A 202 -17.07 3.77 -16.68
C THR A 202 -15.81 3.23 -17.37
N GLN A 203 -14.74 4.03 -17.45
CA GLN A 203 -13.50 3.59 -18.09
C GLN A 203 -12.83 2.54 -17.21
N GLN A 204 -12.40 1.46 -17.86
CA GLN A 204 -11.71 0.35 -17.21
C GLN A 204 -10.59 -0.16 -18.11
N ALA A 205 -9.55 -0.71 -17.50
CA ALA A 205 -8.50 -1.44 -18.20
C ALA A 205 -8.31 -2.82 -17.57
N THR A 206 -7.58 -3.68 -18.26
CA THR A 206 -7.06 -4.95 -17.72
C THR A 206 -5.55 -4.88 -17.68
N ILE A 207 -4.94 -5.57 -16.71
CA ILE A 207 -3.49 -5.74 -16.67
C ILE A 207 -3.10 -6.74 -17.76
N GLY A 208 -2.31 -6.28 -18.73
CA GLY A 208 -1.80 -7.10 -19.83
C GLY A 208 -0.60 -7.98 -19.40
N PRO A 209 -0.25 -9.00 -20.21
CA PRO A 209 0.77 -10.00 -19.86
C PRO A 209 2.15 -9.40 -19.54
N ASN A 210 2.55 -8.33 -20.21
CA ASN A 210 3.86 -7.69 -19.98
C ASN A 210 3.98 -7.06 -18.58
N ILE A 211 2.87 -6.59 -18.02
CA ILE A 211 2.83 -6.03 -16.66
C ILE A 211 2.76 -7.16 -15.63
N THR A 212 2.12 -8.28 -15.98
CA THR A 212 2.09 -9.49 -15.15
C THR A 212 3.49 -10.04 -14.88
N GLU A 213 4.34 -10.12 -15.90
CA GLU A 213 5.73 -10.56 -15.77
C GLU A 213 6.52 -9.67 -14.78
N LEU A 214 6.42 -8.34 -14.94
CA LEU A 214 7.04 -7.38 -14.02
C LEU A 214 6.60 -7.56 -12.56
N ILE A 215 5.31 -7.80 -12.32
CA ILE A 215 4.77 -7.99 -10.96
C ILE A 215 5.32 -9.27 -10.32
N HIS A 216 5.46 -10.36 -11.10
CA HIS A 216 6.02 -11.61 -10.58
C HIS A 216 7.51 -11.50 -10.24
N ASP A 217 8.26 -10.75 -11.04
CA ASP A 217 9.72 -10.64 -10.92
C ASP A 217 10.18 -9.78 -9.74
N TRP A 218 9.27 -9.08 -9.06
CA TRP A 218 9.61 -8.27 -7.89
C TRP A 218 10.28 -9.07 -6.76
N GLY A 219 9.99 -10.37 -6.68
CA GLY A 219 10.53 -11.30 -5.69
C GLY A 219 11.85 -11.97 -6.07
N LEU A 220 12.42 -11.68 -7.25
CA LEU A 220 13.68 -12.28 -7.67
C LEU A 220 14.90 -11.65 -6.94
N PRO A 221 16.00 -12.40 -6.77
CA PRO A 221 17.09 -12.05 -5.83
C PRO A 221 18.03 -10.93 -6.28
N SER A 222 17.60 -9.94 -7.07
CA SER A 222 18.40 -8.73 -7.23
C SER A 222 18.21 -7.88 -5.98
N GLY A 223 19.29 -7.53 -5.29
CA GLY A 223 19.30 -6.74 -4.05
C GLY A 223 18.75 -5.31 -4.17
N GLU A 224 17.96 -5.02 -5.21
CA GLU A 224 17.43 -3.71 -5.54
C GLU A 224 15.89 -3.75 -5.53
N ARG A 225 15.32 -3.62 -4.32
CA ARG A 225 13.90 -3.25 -4.14
C ARG A 225 13.69 -1.78 -4.55
N SER A 226 13.89 -1.52 -5.84
CA SER A 226 13.69 -0.23 -6.46
C SER A 226 12.18 0.05 -6.55
N LEU A 227 11.71 1.14 -5.94
CA LEU A 227 10.30 1.57 -5.99
C LEU A 227 9.88 2.11 -7.36
N TRP A 228 10.83 2.19 -8.30
CA TRP A 228 10.66 2.86 -9.58
C TRP A 228 11.45 2.12 -10.65
N LEU A 229 11.04 0.89 -10.94
CA LEU A 229 11.45 0.26 -12.19
C LEU A 229 10.91 1.12 -13.34
N CYS A 230 11.84 1.70 -14.10
CA CYS A 230 11.57 2.50 -15.29
C CYS A 230 10.61 1.74 -16.21
N GLY A 231 9.63 2.45 -16.78
CA GLY A 231 8.63 1.90 -17.69
C GLY A 231 9.18 1.45 -19.06
N ASP A 232 10.48 1.19 -19.15
CA ASP A 232 11.15 0.72 -20.35
C ASP A 232 12.06 -0.47 -20.00
N LEU A 233 11.80 -1.62 -20.64
CA LEU A 233 12.56 -2.87 -20.46
C LEU A 233 14.06 -2.70 -20.80
N THR A 234 14.42 -1.61 -21.49
CA THR A 234 15.80 -1.23 -21.78
C THR A 234 16.59 -0.80 -20.54
N CYS A 235 15.94 -0.16 -19.56
CA CYS A 235 16.59 0.28 -18.32
C CYS A 235 16.92 -0.91 -17.39
N LEU A 236 16.08 -1.95 -17.41
CA LEU A 236 16.31 -3.22 -16.72
C LEU A 236 17.62 -3.88 -17.19
N ARG A 237 17.89 -3.89 -18.50
CA ARG A 237 19.14 -4.43 -19.07
C ARG A 237 20.38 -3.59 -18.73
N ALA A 238 20.23 -2.27 -18.58
CA ALA A 238 21.34 -1.40 -18.21
C ALA A 238 21.80 -1.65 -16.76
N SER A 239 20.87 -1.87 -15.81
CA SER A 239 21.22 -2.21 -14.42
C SER A 239 21.81 -3.62 -14.26
N MET A 240 21.43 -4.57 -15.13
CA MET A 240 21.98 -5.93 -15.12
C MET A 240 23.33 -6.06 -15.84
N SER A 241 23.70 -5.09 -16.69
CA SER A 241 24.96 -5.14 -17.44
C SER A 241 26.16 -4.56 -16.68
N SER A 242 25.96 -3.97 -15.50
CA SER A 242 27.03 -3.47 -14.62
C SER A 242 27.42 -4.43 -13.50
N VAL A 243 26.92 -5.68 -13.52
CA VAL A 243 27.33 -6.76 -12.62
C VAL A 243 27.85 -7.93 -13.45
N ILE A 244 29.03 -7.73 -14.05
CA ILE A 244 30.02 -8.78 -14.36
C ILE A 244 31.37 -8.24 -13.92
#